data_AF-X6GY12-F1
#
_entry.id   AF-X6GY12-F1
#
_cell.length_a   1.000
_cell.length_b   1.000
_cell.length_c   1.000
_cell.angle_alpha   90.00
_cell.angle_beta   90.00
_cell.angle_gamma   90.00
#
_symmetry.space_group_name_H-M   'P 1'
#
loop_
_entity.id
_entity.type
_entity.pdbx_description
1 polymer ?
#
loop_
_entity_poly.entity_id
_entity_poly.type
_entity_poly.pdbx_seq_one_letter_code
_entity_poly.pdbx_strand_id
1 'polypeptide(L)' 'MARAALGLKISELASLAGVAPTTITRLEAGTPIGPRTLSSIEKTLEEGGIRFVFAENGDCGIMLSPFQITFVVE' A
#
# COMPACT_ATOMS: atom_id res chain seq x y z
N MET A 1 0.90 4.75 6.02
CA MET A 1 1.86 5.69 5.37
C MET A 1 2.18 5.33 3.92
N ALA A 2 2.47 4.07 3.56
CA ALA A 2 2.73 3.68 2.16
C ALA A 2 1.70 4.22 1.14
N ARG A 3 0.41 4.17 1.48
CA ARG A 3 -0.68 4.72 0.65
C ARG A 3 -0.51 6.18 0.25
N ALA A 4 0.14 7.00 1.10
CA ALA A 4 0.32 8.42 0.84
C ALA A 4 1.27 8.66 -0.34
N ALA A 5 2.25 7.78 -0.54
CA ALA A 5 3.15 7.83 -1.70
C ALA A 5 2.41 7.54 -3.02
N LEU A 6 1.26 6.88 -2.95
CA LEU A 6 0.35 6.63 -4.08
C LEU A 6 -0.81 7.65 -4.15
N GLY A 7 -0.86 8.63 -3.25
CA GLY A 7 -1.98 9.59 -3.17
C GLY A 7 -3.32 9.00 -2.73
N LEU A 8 -3.34 7.77 -2.19
CA LEU A 8 -4.57 7.07 -1.84
C LEU A 8 -5.12 7.50 -0.47
N LYS A 9 -6.43 7.76 -0.41
CA LYS A 9 -7.20 7.87 0.84
C LYS A 9 -7.35 6.49 1.50
N ILE A 10 -7.71 6.49 2.79
CA ILE A 10 -8.01 5.27 3.56
C ILE A 10 -9.10 4.43 2.87
N SER A 11 -10.19 5.08 2.44
CA SER A 11 -11.32 4.42 1.78
C SER A 11 -10.96 3.82 0.42
N GLU A 12 -10.09 4.49 -0.35
CA GLU A 12 -9.66 4.04 -1.66
C GLU A 12 -8.78 2.78 -1.53
N LEU A 13 -7.78 2.80 -0.66
CA LEU A 13 -6.97 1.60 -0.38
C LEU A 13 -7.83 0.45 0.17
N ALA A 14 -8.75 0.74 1.09
CA ALA A 14 -9.62 -0.28 1.66
C ALA A 14 -10.48 -0.97 0.59
N SER A 15 -11.05 -0.18 -0.33
CA SER A 15 -11.82 -0.68 -1.46
C SER A 15 -10.98 -1.55 -2.39
N LEU A 16 -9.78 -1.09 -2.76
CA LEU A 16 -8.88 -1.83 -3.64
C LEU A 16 -8.40 -3.15 -3.02
N ALA A 17 -8.11 -3.14 -1.71
CA ALA A 17 -7.64 -4.31 -0.97
C ALA A 17 -8.77 -5.25 -0.51
N GLY A 18 -10.03 -4.90 -0.73
CA GLY A 18 -11.18 -5.72 -0.32
C GLY A 18 -11.36 -5.83 1.20
N VAL A 19 -11.07 -4.77 1.95
CA VAL A 19 -11.13 -4.74 3.43
C VAL A 19 -11.96 -3.55 3.92
N ALA A 20 -12.37 -3.58 5.19
CA ALA A 20 -13.04 -2.43 5.81
C ALA A 20 -12.05 -1.25 6.01
N PRO A 21 -12.50 0.02 5.89
CA PRO A 21 -11.65 1.19 6.18
C PRO A 21 -11.00 1.17 7.57
N THR A 22 -11.72 0.65 8.58
CA THR A 22 -11.20 0.50 9.95
C THR A 22 -10.00 -0.42 10.04
N THR A 23 -9.88 -1.42 9.15
CA THR A 23 -8.71 -2.28 9.04
C THR A 23 -7.48 -1.50 8.63
N ILE A 24 -7.61 -0.58 7.67
CA ILE A 24 -6.51 0.29 7.24
C ILE A 24 -6.10 1.23 8.38
N THR A 25 -7.07 1.86 9.05
CA THR A 25 -6.76 2.73 10.21
C THR A 25 -6.03 1.96 11.31
N ARG A 26 -6.46 0.73 11.62
CA ARG A 26 -5.79 -0.15 12.60
C ARG A 26 -4.37 -0.52 12.18
N LEU A 27 -4.17 -0.86 10.90
CA LEU A 27 -2.85 -1.13 10.35
C LEU A 27 -1.93 0.09 10.49
N GLU A 28 -2.41 1.29 10.13
CA GLU A 28 -1.61 2.52 10.26
C GLU A 28 -1.31 2.89 11.72
N ALA A 29 -2.15 2.47 12.66
CA ALA A 29 -1.92 2.60 14.10
C ALA A 29 -1.02 1.51 14.70
N GLY A 30 -0.48 0.59 13.88
CA GLY A 30 0.38 -0.50 14.35
C GLY A 30 -0.36 -1.61 15.10
N THR A 31 -1.69 -1.66 15.01
CA THR A 31 -2.47 -2.73 15.63
C THR A 31 -2.35 -4.01 14.80
N PRO A 32 -2.15 -5.19 15.43
CA PRO A 32 -2.11 -6.45 14.69
C PRO A 32 -3.37 -6.69 13.85
N ILE A 33 -3.14 -7.16 12.63
CA ILE A 33 -4.17 -7.63 11.70
C ILE A 33 -3.80 -9.04 11.22
N GLY A 34 -4.78 -9.79 10.72
CA GLY A 34 -4.55 -11.16 10.27
C GLY A 34 -3.62 -11.22 9.04
N PRO A 35 -2.86 -12.32 8.87
CA PRO A 35 -1.87 -12.44 7.80
C PRO A 35 -2.49 -12.32 6.40
N ARG A 36 -3.66 -12.93 6.17
CA ARG A 36 -4.40 -12.82 4.90
C ARG A 36 -4.76 -11.36 4.57
N THR A 37 -5.17 -10.60 5.57
CA THR A 37 -5.54 -9.19 5.42
C THR A 37 -4.30 -8.35 5.11
N LEU A 38 -3.20 -8.61 5.80
CA LEU A 38 -1.92 -7.94 5.55
C LEU A 38 -1.45 -8.20 4.12
N SER A 39 -1.44 -9.45 3.67
CA SER A 39 -1.05 -9.81 2.28
C SER A 39 -1.95 -9.18 1.22
N SER A 40 -3.26 -9.03 1.49
CA SER A 40 -4.18 -8.35 0.56
C SER A 40 -3.80 -6.88 0.40
N ILE A 41 -3.52 -6.19 1.51
CA ILE A 41 -3.15 -4.77 1.52
C ILE A 41 -1.77 -4.56 0.89
N GLU A 42 -0.80 -5.43 1.20
CA GLU A 42 0.55 -5.40 0.62
C GLU A 42 0.49 -5.53 -0.90
N LYS A 43 -0.20 -6.57 -1.41
CA LYS A 43 -0.37 -6.80 -2.84
C LYS A 43 -1.02 -5.61 -3.56
N THR A 44 -2.05 -5.00 -2.96
CA THR A 44 -2.68 -3.81 -3.53
C THR A 44 -1.74 -2.62 -3.63
N LEU A 45 -0.90 -2.40 -2.60
CA LEU A 45 0.11 -1.33 -2.64
C LEU A 45 1.16 -1.62 -3.71
N GLU A 46 1.57 -2.87 -3.87
CA GLU A 46 2.53 -3.28 -4.89
C GLU A 46 1.98 -3.13 -6.31
N GLU A 47 0.73 -3.52 -6.54
CA GLU A 47 0.01 -3.27 -7.80
C GLU A 47 -0.13 -1.78 -8.11
N GLY A 48 -0.18 -0.94 -7.07
CA GLY A 48 -0.14 0.52 -7.18
C GLY A 48 1.24 1.11 -7.50
N GLY A 49 2.29 0.29 -7.57
CA GLY A 49 3.65 0.69 -7.93
C GLY A 49 4.62 0.82 -6.77
N ILE A 50 4.24 0.44 -5.54
CA ILE A 50 5.17 0.33 -4.43
C ILE A 50 5.97 -0.97 -4.54
N ARG A 51 7.23 -0.96 -4.09
CA ARG A 51 7.95 -2.18 -3.72
C ARG A 51 8.48 -2.04 -2.31
N PHE A 52 8.17 -3.01 -1.45
CA PHE A 52 8.73 -3.05 -0.10
C PHE A 52 10.18 -3.53 -0.16
N VAL A 53 11.07 -2.83 0.56
CA VAL A 53 12.49 -3.14 0.61
C VAL A 53 12.87 -3.34 2.06
N PHE A 54 13.51 -4.48 2.34
CA PHE A 54 14.05 -4.82 3.64
C PHE A 54 15.56 -5.03 3.47
N ALA A 55 16.36 -4.20 4.12
CA ALA A 55 17.80 -4.26 4.06
C ALA A 55 18.35 -5.19 5.16
N GLU A 56 19.53 -5.77 4.92
CA GLU A 56 20.18 -6.70 5.86
C GLU A 56 20.56 -6.04 7.19
N ASN A 57 20.75 -4.71 7.19
CA ASN A 57 21.04 -3.92 8.38
C ASN A 57 19.78 -3.63 9.24
N GLY A 58 18.60 -4.13 8.84
CA GLY A 58 17.33 -3.92 9.53
C GLY A 58 16.58 -2.67 9.10
N ASP A 59 17.13 -1.87 8.19
CA ASP A 59 16.40 -0.75 7.61
C ASP A 59 15.29 -1.26 6.69
N CYS A 60 14.18 -0.52 6.66
CA CYS A 60 13.06 -0.82 5.78
C CYS A 60 12.60 0.43 5.04
N GLY A 61 12.12 0.24 3.82
CA GLY A 61 11.70 1.33 2.96
C GLY A 61 10.72 0.89 1.89
N ILE A 62 10.29 1.87 1.12
CA ILE A 62 9.50 1.66 -0.09
C ILE A 62 10.23 2.27 -1.29
N MET A 63 10.23 1.56 -2.40
CA MET A 63 10.63 2.09 -3.71
C MET A 63 9.37 2.38 -4.52
N LEU A 64 9.34 3.53 -5.20
CA LEU A 64 8.31 3.84 -6.17
C LEU A 64 8.78 3.39 -7.55
N SER A 65 8.02 2.50 -8.18
CA SER A 65 8.23 2.14 -9.58
C SER A 65 7.76 3.30 -10.46
N PRO A 66 8.45 3.60 -11.58
CA PRO A 66 7.99 4.62 -12.51
C PRO A 66 6.61 4.20 -13.02
N PHE A 67 5.60 5.00 -12.65
CA PHE A 67 4.22 4.83 -13.08
C PHE A 67 4.21 4.87 -14.62
N GLN A 68 3.60 3.89 -15.30
CA GLN A 68 3.28 4.03 -16.72
C GLN A 68 2.29 5.18 -16.84
N ILE A 69 2.78 6.39 -17.06
CA ILE A 69 1.95 7.53 -17.44
C ILE A 69 1.49 7.24 -18.87
N THR A 70 0.32 6.62 -19.02
CA THR A 70 -0.43 6.69 -20.27
C THR A 70 -0.92 8.12 -20.39
N PHE A 71 -0.17 8.96 -21.12
CA PHE A 71 -0.68 10.23 -21.58
C PHE A 71 -1.85 9.93 -22.53
N VAL A 72 -3.08 10.03 -22.04
CA VAL A 72 -4.24 10.21 -22.91
C VAL A 72 -4.16 11.65 -23.39
N VAL A 73 -3.64 11.83 -24.61
CA VAL A 73 -3.74 13.10 -25.33
C VAL A 73 -5.14 13.11 -25.93
N GLU A 74 -6.04 13.94 -25.39
CA GLU A 74 -7.27 14.32 -26.10
C GLU A 74 -6.97 15.42 -27.14
#